data_AF-A0A376C0A1-F1
#
_entry.id   AF-A0A376C0A1-F1
#
_cell.length_a   1.000
_cell.length_b   1.000
_cell.length_c   1.000
_cell.angle_alpha   90.00
_cell.angle_beta   90.00
_cell.angle_gamma   90.00
#
_symmetry.space_group_name_H-M   'P 1'
#
loop_
_entity.id
_entity.type
_entity.pdbx_description
1 polymer ?
#
loop_
_entity_poly.entity_id
_entity_poly.type
_entity_poly.pdbx_seq_one_letter_code
_entity_poly.pdbx_strand_id
1 'polypeptide(L)'
;MSFPKHHIITDNDIALQNLQGKEMRRIDFAPMFFCEFFQGMEVIQMQGKASKEYIFGIYWSGRLVGHCYFEDTYTLEEIAQRVKAYMPPSLNQLKTFVKKYSDDIWYHKFDVSQYAWIYDRVVTRVK
;
A
#
# COMPACT_ATOMS: atom_id res chain seq x y z
N MET A 1 16.16 -22.20 10.50
CA MET A 1 17.21 -21.94 9.50
C MET A 1 17.82 -20.58 9.82
N SER A 2 19.14 -20.50 10.04
CA SER A 2 19.84 -19.23 10.29
C SER A 2 20.11 -18.50 8.98
N PHE A 3 19.83 -17.20 8.94
CA PHE A 3 20.09 -16.33 7.79
C PHE A 3 21.58 -16.30 7.39
N PRO A 4 21.92 -16.16 6.09
CA PRO A 4 23.30 -16.06 5.66
C PRO A 4 23.90 -14.72 6.10
N LYS A 5 24.99 -14.78 6.88
CA LYS A 5 25.80 -13.61 7.23
C LYS A 5 26.49 -13.10 5.94
N HIS A 6 25.93 -12.08 5.31
CA HIS A 6 26.61 -11.38 4.22
C HIS A 6 27.75 -10.54 4.81
N HIS A 7 28.98 -10.82 4.41
CA HIS A 7 30.13 -9.95 4.66
C HIS A 7 30.05 -8.77 3.69
N ILE A 8 29.30 -7.74 4.09
CA ILE A 8 29.33 -6.46 3.38
C ILE A 8 30.69 -5.84 3.69
N ILE A 9 31.56 -5.79 2.67
CA ILE A 9 32.82 -5.05 2.76
C ILE A 9 32.45 -3.57 2.63
N THR A 10 32.45 -2.86 3.75
CA THR A 10 32.22 -1.41 3.81
C THR A 10 33.55 -0.68 3.61
N ASP A 11 34.04 -0.66 2.37
CA ASP A 11 35.21 0.12 1.97
C ASP A 11 34.73 1.33 1.16
N ASN A 12 34.86 2.52 1.75
CA ASN A 12 34.40 3.77 1.16
C ASN A 12 35.20 4.17 -0.08
N ASP A 13 36.47 3.79 -0.17
CA ASP A 13 37.32 4.16 -1.30
C ASP A 13 36.92 3.35 -2.54
N ILE A 14 36.57 2.07 -2.35
CA ILE A 14 35.99 1.22 -3.40
C ILE A 14 34.60 1.73 -3.82
N ALA A 15 33.78 2.19 -2.88
CA ALA A 15 32.47 2.76 -3.18
C ALA A 15 32.59 4.05 -4.01
N LEU A 16 33.51 4.95 -3.64
CA LEU A 16 33.78 6.21 -4.34
C LEU A 16 34.33 5.98 -5.75
N GLN A 17 35.27 5.04 -5.94
CA GLN A 17 35.75 4.66 -7.28
C GLN A 17 34.63 4.11 -8.15
N ASN A 18 33.70 3.33 -7.58
CA ASN A 18 32.59 2.76 -8.32
C ASN A 18 31.50 3.78 -8.72
N LEU A 19 31.47 4.94 -8.07
CA LEU A 19 30.53 6.04 -8.32
C LEU A 19 31.09 7.10 -9.28
N GLN A 20 32.42 7.21 -9.42
CA GLN A 20 33.03 8.14 -10.37
C GLN A 20 32.80 7.71 -11.82
N GLY A 21 32.20 8.58 -12.63
CA GLY A 21 32.02 8.39 -14.07
C GLY A 21 30.78 7.58 -14.49
N LYS A 22 29.97 7.12 -13.54
CA LYS A 22 28.64 6.58 -13.85
C LYS A 22 27.63 7.70 -13.69
N GLU A 23 27.06 8.19 -14.80
CA GLU A 23 25.81 8.94 -14.69
C GLU A 23 24.84 8.10 -13.85
N MET A 24 24.21 8.72 -12.84
CA MET A 24 23.08 8.12 -12.17
C MET A 24 22.08 7.77 -13.26
N ARG A 25 22.02 6.49 -13.64
CA ARG A 25 20.88 5.98 -14.39
C ARG A 25 19.68 6.32 -13.52
N ARG A 26 18.85 7.26 -13.97
CA ARG A 26 17.48 7.37 -13.45
C ARG A 26 16.98 5.95 -13.47
N ILE A 27 16.68 5.44 -12.29
CA ILE A 27 16.15 4.10 -12.13
C ILE A 27 14.86 4.13 -12.94
N ASP A 28 14.91 3.60 -14.16
CA ASP A 28 13.71 3.32 -14.93
C ASP A 28 12.81 2.53 -13.98
N PHE A 29 11.66 3.12 -13.72
CA PHE A 29 10.60 2.66 -12.84
C PHE A 29 10.74 1.19 -12.49
N ALA A 30 11.24 0.92 -11.28
CA ALA A 30 11.20 -0.39 -10.68
C ALA A 30 9.93 -0.45 -9.81
N PRO A 31 8.77 -0.92 -10.34
CA PRO A 31 7.57 -1.17 -9.55
C PRO A 31 7.79 -2.18 -8.40
N MET A 32 8.98 -2.80 -8.33
CA MET A 32 9.40 -3.66 -7.23
C MET A 32 9.54 -2.93 -5.88
N PHE A 33 9.94 -1.65 -5.84
CA PHE A 33 10.28 -1.00 -4.57
C PHE A 33 9.03 -0.74 -3.67
N PHE A 34 7.85 -0.59 -4.26
CA PHE A 34 6.59 -0.47 -3.50
C PHE A 34 5.95 -1.83 -3.19
N CYS A 35 6.14 -2.85 -4.02
CA CYS A 35 5.72 -4.22 -3.67
C CYS A 35 6.46 -4.74 -2.43
N GLU A 36 7.71 -4.30 -2.20
CA GLU A 36 8.44 -4.57 -0.96
C GLU A 36 7.83 -3.88 0.26
N PHE A 37 7.29 -2.65 0.12
CA PHE A 37 6.59 -1.94 1.21
C PHE A 37 5.36 -2.69 1.72
N PHE A 38 4.65 -3.37 0.82
CA PHE A 38 3.49 -4.19 1.16
C PHE A 38 3.83 -5.68 1.30
N GLN A 39 5.12 -6.05 1.33
CA GLN A 39 5.51 -7.45 1.47
C GLN A 39 5.03 -7.98 2.82
N GLY A 40 4.10 -8.95 2.78
CA GLY A 40 3.42 -9.49 3.96
C GLY A 40 2.22 -8.67 4.46
N MET A 41 1.86 -7.59 3.76
CA MET A 41 0.64 -6.82 4.01
C MET A 41 -0.49 -7.26 3.10
N GLU A 42 -1.70 -7.17 3.62
CA GLU A 42 -2.94 -7.41 2.89
C GLU A 42 -3.66 -6.08 2.66
N VAL A 43 -4.15 -5.84 1.45
CA VAL A 43 -4.89 -4.61 1.12
C VAL A 43 -6.34 -4.94 0.85
N ILE A 44 -7.23 -4.23 1.55
CA ILE A 44 -8.67 -4.25 1.29
C ILE A 44 -9.07 -2.92 0.67
N GLN A 45 -9.61 -2.97 -0.53
CA GLN A 45 -10.31 -1.85 -1.14
C GLN A 45 -11.74 -1.79 -0.61
N MET A 46 -12.15 -0.60 -0.22
CA MET A 46 -13.50 -0.23 0.16
C MET A 46 -14.02 0.79 -0.84
N GLN A 47 -15.14 0.51 -1.50
CA GLN A 47 -15.80 1.42 -2.42
C GLN A 47 -17.17 1.84 -1.89
N GLY A 48 -17.42 3.14 -1.82
CA GLY A 48 -18.76 3.66 -1.58
C GLY A 48 -19.64 3.49 -2.82
N LYS A 49 -20.78 2.81 -2.73
CA LYS A 49 -21.66 2.59 -3.88
C LYS A 49 -22.28 3.88 -4.42
N ALA A 50 -22.60 4.83 -3.54
CA ALA A 50 -23.15 6.13 -3.91
C ALA A 50 -22.08 7.09 -4.45
N SER A 51 -20.99 7.27 -3.71
CA SER A 51 -19.92 8.20 -4.09
C SER A 51 -18.98 7.68 -5.16
N LYS A 52 -18.92 6.35 -5.37
CA LYS A 52 -17.96 5.63 -6.23
C LYS A 52 -16.49 5.76 -5.80
N GLU A 53 -16.23 6.48 -4.72
CA GLU A 53 -14.91 6.71 -4.13
C GLU A 53 -14.30 5.45 -3.54
N TYR A 54 -12.96 5.38 -3.56
CA TYR A 54 -12.18 4.25 -3.08
C TYR A 54 -11.28 4.63 -1.90
N ILE A 55 -11.33 3.84 -0.84
CA ILE A 55 -10.38 3.90 0.27
C ILE A 55 -9.73 2.54 0.41
N PHE A 56 -8.42 2.51 0.59
CA PHE A 56 -7.63 1.28 0.69
C PHE A 56 -7.17 1.09 2.15
N GLY A 57 -7.65 0.07 2.83
CA GLY A 57 -7.19 -0.34 4.14
C GLY A 57 -5.98 -1.26 4.03
N ILE A 58 -4.92 -0.97 4.80
CA ILE A 58 -3.67 -1.72 4.82
C ILE A 58 -3.61 -2.55 6.09
N TYR A 59 -3.42 -3.85 5.95
CA TYR A 59 -3.41 -4.81 7.05
C TYR A 59 -2.05 -5.48 7.19
N TRP A 60 -1.59 -5.60 8.43
CA TRP A 60 -0.42 -6.38 8.81
C TRP A 60 -0.81 -7.41 9.86
N SER A 61 -0.43 -8.68 9.65
CA SER A 61 -0.85 -9.79 10.53
C SER A 61 -2.37 -9.80 10.78
N GLY A 62 -3.16 -9.51 9.75
CA GLY A 62 -4.62 -9.47 9.81
C GLY A 62 -5.24 -8.31 10.60
N ARG A 63 -4.46 -7.28 10.98
CA ARG A 63 -4.93 -6.06 11.67
C ARG A 63 -4.75 -4.82 10.82
N LEU A 64 -5.73 -3.91 10.85
CA LEU A 64 -5.65 -2.63 10.15
C LEU A 64 -4.55 -1.77 10.78
N VAL A 65 -3.55 -1.38 9.99
CA VAL A 65 -2.41 -0.56 10.43
C VAL A 65 -2.32 0.79 9.72
N GLY A 66 -3.06 0.96 8.63
CA GLY A 66 -3.08 2.20 7.88
C GLY A 66 -4.17 2.22 6.81
N HIS A 67 -4.29 3.34 6.14
CA HIS A 67 -5.17 3.47 4.99
C HIS A 67 -4.61 4.49 3.99
N CYS A 68 -5.03 4.36 2.74
CA CYS A 68 -4.76 5.34 1.69
C CYS A 68 -6.08 5.80 1.07
N TYR A 69 -6.15 7.09 0.81
CA TYR A 69 -7.21 7.71 0.03
C TYR A 69 -6.52 8.64 -0.97
N PHE A 70 -6.85 8.47 -2.24
CA PHE A 70 -6.16 9.19 -3.30
C PHE A 70 -7.00 10.27 -3.93
N GLU A 71 -8.31 10.29 -3.69
CA GLU A 71 -9.23 11.28 -4.27
C GLU A 71 -9.26 12.56 -3.40
N ASP A 72 -9.97 13.59 -3.84
CA ASP A 72 -10.02 14.93 -3.24
C ASP A 72 -11.40 15.28 -2.67
N THR A 73 -12.36 14.35 -2.72
CA THR A 73 -13.74 14.56 -2.27
C THR A 73 -13.85 14.76 -0.76
N TYR A 74 -13.04 14.07 0.03
CA TYR A 74 -13.13 14.07 1.49
C TYR A 74 -11.90 14.65 2.15
N THR A 75 -12.12 15.36 3.26
CA THR A 75 -11.05 15.79 4.16
C THR A 75 -10.42 14.61 4.89
N LEU A 76 -9.21 14.80 5.43
CA LEU A 76 -8.52 13.75 6.20
C LEU A 76 -9.33 13.28 7.42
N GLU A 77 -10.03 14.20 8.10
CA GLU A 77 -10.87 13.86 9.24
C GLU A 77 -12.07 13.00 8.82
N GLU A 78 -12.72 13.37 7.72
CA GLU A 78 -13.83 12.62 7.14
C GLU A 78 -13.42 11.21 6.69
N ILE A 79 -12.22 11.06 6.14
CA ILE A 79 -11.64 9.76 5.79
C ILE A 79 -11.40 8.93 7.06
N ALA A 80 -10.80 9.52 8.10
CA ALA A 80 -10.56 8.82 9.36
C ALA A 80 -11.86 8.32 9.99
N GLN A 81 -12.92 9.14 9.97
CA GLN A 81 -14.25 8.76 10.45
C GLN A 81 -14.84 7.60 9.63
N ARG A 82 -14.75 7.67 8.29
CA ARG A 82 -15.24 6.59 7.40
C ARG A 82 -14.46 5.30 7.59
N VAL A 83 -13.14 5.36 7.69
CA VAL A 83 -12.29 4.18 7.97
C VAL A 83 -12.68 3.56 9.30
N LYS A 84 -12.87 4.35 10.35
CA LYS A 84 -13.31 3.86 11.66
C LYS A 84 -14.70 3.20 11.61
N ALA A 85 -15.61 3.72 10.78
CA ALA A 85 -16.98 3.24 10.69
C ALA A 85 -17.14 1.99 9.81
N TYR A 86 -16.44 1.95 8.67
CA TYR A 86 -16.69 1.00 7.59
C TYR A 86 -15.51 0.06 7.32
N MET A 87 -14.30 0.36 7.76
CA MET A 87 -13.17 -0.55 7.57
C MET A 87 -13.06 -1.51 8.75
N PRO A 88 -13.02 -2.83 8.54
CA PRO A 88 -12.93 -3.78 9.65
C PRO A 88 -11.56 -3.65 10.35
N PRO A 89 -11.49 -3.57 11.69
CA PRO A 89 -10.20 -3.46 12.39
C PRO A 89 -9.34 -4.72 12.25
N SER A 90 -9.94 -5.87 11.91
CA SER A 90 -9.24 -7.11 11.60
C SER A 90 -9.90 -7.83 10.43
N LEU A 91 -9.11 -8.50 9.59
CA LEU A 91 -9.60 -9.27 8.44
C LEU A 91 -10.55 -10.41 8.84
N ASN A 92 -10.42 -10.94 10.05
CA ASN A 92 -11.36 -11.94 10.57
C ASN A 92 -12.79 -11.38 10.69
N GLN A 93 -12.94 -10.06 10.75
CA GLN A 93 -14.24 -9.37 10.82
C GLN A 93 -14.77 -8.96 9.44
N LEU A 94 -14.00 -9.15 8.36
CA LEU A 94 -14.37 -8.68 7.02
C LEU A 94 -15.72 -9.24 6.57
N LYS A 95 -15.99 -10.54 6.79
CA LYS A 95 -17.28 -11.16 6.44
C LYS A 95 -18.46 -10.49 7.16
N THR A 96 -18.27 -10.09 8.42
CA THR A 96 -19.31 -9.40 9.20
C THR A 96 -19.58 -8.00 8.64
N PHE A 97 -18.53 -7.26 8.29
CA PHE A 97 -18.66 -5.93 7.69
C PHE A 97 -19.29 -5.97 6.30
N VAL A 98 -18.90 -6.93 5.45
CA VAL A 98 -19.52 -7.15 4.14
C VAL A 98 -21.01 -7.39 4.28
N LYS A 99 -21.45 -8.24 5.23
CA LYS A 99 -22.88 -8.49 5.48
C LYS A 99 -23.60 -7.27 6.02
N LYS A 100 -22.95 -6.51 6.92
CA LYS A 100 -23.57 -5.36 7.60
C LYS A 100 -23.74 -4.16 6.68
N TYR A 101 -22.80 -3.95 5.75
CA TYR A 101 -22.73 -2.75 4.92
C TYR A 101 -22.85 -3.07 3.43
N SER A 102 -23.38 -4.24 3.05
CA SER A 102 -23.46 -4.68 1.64
C SER A 102 -24.21 -3.70 0.75
N ASP A 103 -25.16 -2.97 1.31
CA ASP A 103 -26.04 -2.06 0.55
C ASP A 103 -25.34 -0.75 0.21
N ASP A 104 -24.39 -0.32 1.04
CA ASP A 104 -23.69 0.97 0.93
C ASP A 104 -22.26 0.83 0.42
N ILE A 105 -21.59 -0.27 0.79
CA ILE A 105 -20.16 -0.45 0.62
C ILE A 105 -19.88 -1.77 -0.08
N TRP A 106 -18.99 -1.72 -1.06
CA TRP A 106 -18.38 -2.90 -1.65
C TRP A 106 -16.95 -3.06 -1.16
N TYR A 107 -16.55 -4.29 -0.85
CA TYR A 107 -15.21 -4.61 -0.38
C TYR A 107 -14.54 -5.58 -1.35
N HIS A 108 -13.25 -5.38 -1.60
CA HIS A 108 -12.44 -6.27 -2.40
C HIS A 108 -11.05 -6.42 -1.80
N LYS A 109 -10.61 -7.66 -1.63
CA LYS A 109 -9.24 -7.94 -1.24
C LYS A 109 -8.38 -8.00 -2.50
N PHE A 110 -7.37 -7.15 -2.57
CA PHE A 110 -6.44 -7.14 -3.70
C PHE A 110 -5.50 -8.34 -3.62
N ASP A 111 -5.24 -8.94 -4.77
CA ASP A 111 -4.11 -9.84 -4.91
C ASP A 111 -2.81 -9.03 -4.95
N VAL A 112 -1.71 -9.63 -4.48
CA VAL A 112 -0.40 -8.95 -4.41
C VAL A 112 0.04 -8.42 -5.77
N SER A 113 -0.29 -9.13 -6.86
CA SER A 113 -0.02 -8.70 -8.24
C SER A 113 -0.71 -7.40 -8.64
N GLN A 114 -1.78 -7.02 -7.94
CA GLN A 114 -2.59 -5.83 -8.23
C GLN A 114 -2.13 -4.60 -7.44
N TYR A 115 -1.17 -4.72 -6.52
CA TYR A 115 -0.66 -3.60 -5.72
C TYR A 115 0.05 -2.55 -6.59
N ALA A 116 0.61 -2.96 -7.73
CA ALA A 116 1.20 -2.06 -8.72
C ALA A 116 0.18 -1.04 -9.29
N TRP A 117 -1.12 -1.36 -9.29
CA TRP A 117 -2.17 -0.44 -9.74
C TRP A 117 -2.43 0.69 -8.74
N ILE A 118 -2.32 0.40 -7.44
CA ILE A 118 -2.41 1.42 -6.39
C ILE A 118 -1.25 2.41 -6.57
N TYR A 119 -0.06 1.91 -6.89
CA TYR A 119 1.11 2.73 -7.15
C TYR A 119 0.93 3.68 -8.35
N ASP A 120 0.39 3.19 -9.47
CA ASP A 120 0.13 4.04 -10.65
C ASP A 120 -0.81 5.21 -10.31
N ARG A 121 -1.87 4.96 -9.54
CA ARG A 121 -2.78 6.00 -9.02
C ARG A 121 -2.07 7.01 -8.13
N VAL A 122 -1.15 6.57 -7.26
CA VAL A 122 -0.38 7.46 -6.38
C VAL A 122 0.52 8.37 -7.23
N VAL A 123 1.32 7.78 -8.11
CA VAL A 123 2.34 8.49 -8.87
C VAL A 123 1.73 9.47 -9.87
N THR A 124 0.64 9.09 -10.53
CA THR A 124 -0.02 9.96 -11.52
C THR A 124 -0.65 11.21 -10.91
N ARG A 125 -1.01 11.20 -9.62
CA ARG A 125 -1.58 12.36 -8.91
C ARG A 125 -0.56 13.32 -8.31
N VAL A 126 0.67 12.89 -8.04
CA VAL A 126 1.73 13.71 -7.43
C VAL A 126 2.52 14.53 -8.47
N LYS A 127 1.93 14.79 -9.66
CA LYS A 127 2.56 15.61 -10.69
C LYS A 127 2.48 17.09 -10.41
#